data_AF-A0A1J5PXK4-F1
#
_entry.id   AF-A0A1J5PXK4-F1
#
_cell.length_a   1.000
_cell.length_b   1.000
_cell.length_c   1.000
_cell.angle_alpha   90.00
_cell.angle_beta   90.00
_cell.angle_gamma   90.00
#
_symmetry.space_group_name_H-M   'P 1'
#
loop_
_entity.id
_entity.type
_entity.pdbx_description
1 polymer ?
#
loop_
_entity_poly.entity_id
_entity_poly.type
_entity_poly.pdbx_seq_one_letter_code
_entity_poly.pdbx_strand_id
1 'polypeptide(L)' 'MLNITTGARFTTYAIEAPRGSKVIGVNGAAARLVQKGDKVIVVTYGMLPEEEARNYNPTVVLLDDGNLIKRAA' A
#
# COMPACT_ATOMS: atom_id res chain seq x y z
N MET A 1 -4.82 1.24 -4.17
CA MET A 1 -4.17 -0.07 -4.38
C MET A 1 -3.80 -0.21 -5.85
N LEU A 2 -2.54 -0.50 -6.14
CA LEU A 2 -2.03 -0.71 -7.51
C LEU A 2 -1.39 -2.10 -7.59
N ASN A 3 -1.92 -3.00 -8.41
CA ASN A 3 -1.39 -4.36 -8.56
C ASN A 3 -0.32 -4.38 -9.66
N ILE A 4 0.94 -4.69 -9.30
CA ILE A 4 2.08 -4.75 -10.23
C ILE A 4 1.96 -5.99 -11.12
N THR A 5 1.46 -7.11 -10.58
CA THR A 5 1.37 -8.38 -11.31
C THR A 5 0.35 -8.29 -12.45
N THR A 6 -0.81 -7.67 -12.22
CA THR A 6 -1.93 -7.68 -13.17
C THR A 6 -2.24 -6.32 -13.80
N GLY A 7 -1.69 -5.23 -13.24
CA GLY A 7 -2.03 -3.86 -13.64
C GLY A 7 -3.36 -3.34 -13.08
N ALA A 8 -4.11 -4.14 -12.29
CA ALA A 8 -5.38 -3.70 -11.71
C ALA A 8 -5.21 -2.51 -10.75
N ARG A 9 -6.16 -1.57 -10.78
CA ARG A 9 -6.14 -0.34 -9.97
C ARG A 9 -7.49 -0.14 -9.32
N PHE A 10 -7.49 0.14 -8.01
CA PHE A 10 -8.72 0.41 -7.27
C PHE A 10 -8.46 1.23 -6.00
N THR A 11 -9.55 1.79 -5.47
CA THR A 11 -9.57 2.57 -4.24
C THR A 11 -10.33 1.82 -3.16
N THR A 12 -9.77 1.79 -1.96
CA THR A 12 -10.36 1.17 -0.76
C THR A 12 -9.76 1.83 0.48
N TYR A 13 -10.26 1.49 1.66
CA TYR A 13 -9.71 1.89 2.96
C TYR A 13 -8.87 0.77 3.59
N ALA A 14 -8.02 1.14 4.54
CA ALA A 14 -7.21 0.20 5.32
C ALA A 14 -7.98 -0.32 6.56
N ILE A 15 -7.70 -1.56 6.94
CA ILE A 15 -8.19 -2.19 8.17
C ILE A 15 -6.97 -2.66 8.94
N GLU A 16 -6.91 -2.36 10.25
CA GLU A 16 -5.79 -2.76 11.09
C GLU A 16 -5.72 -4.28 11.22
N ALA A 17 -4.50 -4.82 11.10
CA ALA A 17 -4.19 -6.21 11.34
C ALA A 17 -3.26 -6.31 12.56
N PRO A 18 -3.22 -7.47 13.27
CA PRO A 18 -2.33 -7.64 14.42
C PRO A 18 -0.88 -7.28 14.10
N ARG A 19 -0.25 -6.48 14.97
CA ARG A 19 1.15 -6.05 14.81
C ARG A 19 2.07 -7.26 14.67
N GLY A 20 2.99 -7.20 13.72
CA GLY A 20 3.95 -8.29 13.45
C GLY A 20 3.40 -9.46 12.63
N SER A 21 2.11 -9.48 12.29
CA SER A 21 1.50 -10.54 11.46
C SER A 21 1.99 -10.55 10.00
N LYS A 22 2.50 -9.42 9.51
CA LYS A 22 2.96 -9.22 8.11
C LYS A 22 1.86 -9.45 7.06
N VAL A 23 0.59 -9.41 7.49
CA VAL A 23 -0.57 -9.64 6.62
C VAL A 23 -0.80 -8.45 5.72
N ILE A 24 -0.85 -8.71 4.41
CA ILE A 24 -1.48 -7.84 3.41
C ILE A 24 -2.70 -8.61 2.88
N GLY A 25 -3.86 -8.33 3.47
CA GLY A 25 -5.12 -8.97 3.13
C GLY A 25 -5.98 -8.08 2.23
N VAL A 26 -6.56 -8.65 1.17
CA VAL A 26 -7.54 -7.97 0.32
C VAL A 26 -8.86 -8.71 0.42
N ASN A 27 -9.88 -8.03 0.94
CA ASN A 27 -11.16 -8.63 1.29
C ASN A 27 -12.28 -8.19 0.34
N GLY A 28 -13.38 -8.95 0.32
CA GLY A 28 -14.60 -8.59 -0.42
C GLY A 28 -14.38 -8.48 -1.94
N ALA A 29 -15.06 -7.52 -2.58
CA ALA A 29 -15.02 -7.36 -4.04
C ALA A 29 -13.60 -7.11 -4.58
N ALA A 30 -12.74 -6.46 -3.80
CA ALA A 30 -11.36 -6.19 -4.19
C ALA A 30 -10.52 -7.47 -4.37
N ALA A 31 -10.90 -8.59 -3.73
CA ALA A 31 -10.24 -9.89 -3.91
C ALA A 31 -10.39 -10.45 -5.33
N ARG A 32 -11.27 -9.89 -6.17
CA ARG A 32 -11.33 -10.24 -7.61
C ARG A 32 -10.19 -9.62 -8.42
N LEU A 33 -9.51 -8.60 -7.89
CA LEU A 33 -8.48 -7.81 -8.57
C LEU A 33 -7.06 -8.05 -8.01
N VAL A 34 -6.94 -8.80 -6.91
CA VAL A 34 -5.66 -9.14 -6.26
C VAL A 34 -5.75 -10.55 -5.73
N GLN A 35 -4.77 -11.40 -6.08
CA GLN A 35 -4.64 -12.76 -5.55
C GLN A 35 -3.45 -12.88 -4.60
N LYS A 36 -3.42 -13.96 -3.80
CA LYS A 36 -2.26 -14.27 -2.95
C LYS A 36 -1.00 -14.38 -3.81
N GLY A 37 0.07 -13.70 -3.40
CA GLY A 37 1.35 -13.67 -4.12
C GLY A 37 1.50 -12.50 -5.08
N ASP A 38 0.44 -11.75 -5.38
CA ASP A 38 0.56 -10.54 -6.19
C ASP A 38 1.39 -9.47 -5.48
N LYS A 39 2.25 -8.80 -6.25
CA LYS A 39 2.98 -7.63 -5.76
C LYS A 39 2.11 -6.39 -5.93
N VAL A 40 1.93 -5.63 -4.85
CA VAL A 40 1.05 -4.46 -4.84
C VAL A 40 1.75 -3.24 -4.27
N ILE A 41 1.31 -2.06 -4.69
CA ILE A 41 1.65 -0.77 -4.09
C ILE A 41 0.40 -0.24 -3.38
N VAL A 42 0.54 0.03 -2.08
CA VAL A 42 -0.46 0.75 -1.30
C VAL A 42 -0.04 2.22 -1.26
N VAL A 43 -0.94 3.11 -1.68
CA VAL A 43 -0.70 4.55 -1.74
C VAL A 43 -1.89 5.27 -1.13
N THR A 44 -1.59 6.29 -0.33
CA THR A 44 -2.57 7.25 0.17
C THR A 44 -2.26 8.62 -0.42
N TYR A 45 -3.29 9.46 -0.48
CA TYR A 45 -3.16 10.82 -0.94
C TYR A 45 -3.72 11.75 0.13
N GLY A 46 -3.09 12.91 0.28
CA GLY A 46 -3.54 13.98 1.16
C GLY A 46 -3.61 15.28 0.37
N MET A 47 -4.49 16.17 0.81
CA MET A 47 -4.46 17.57 0.36
C MET A 47 -3.57 18.35 1.31
N LEU A 48 -2.71 19.19 0.76
CA LEU A 48 -1.78 20.04 1.49
C LEU A 48 -1.87 21.45 0.93
N PRO A 49 -1.66 22.49 1.76
CA PRO A 49 -1.38 23.84 1.28
C PRO A 49 -0.18 23.84 0.32
N GLU A 50 -0.16 24.76 -0.65
CA GLU A 50 0.86 24.79 -1.70
C GLU A 50 2.30 24.84 -1.14
N GLU A 51 2.53 25.70 -0.14
CA GLU A 51 3.86 25.88 0.47
C GLU A 51 4.34 24.59 1.17
N GLU A 52 3.44 23.87 1.84
CA GLU A 52 3.74 22.58 2.46
C GLU A 52 3.97 21.50 1.41
N ALA A 53 3.15 21.46 0.35
CA ALA A 53 3.25 20.47 -0.71
C ALA A 53 4.60 20.53 -1.44
N ARG A 54 5.17 21.73 -1.64
CA ARG A 54 6.50 21.91 -2.26
C ARG A 54 7.63 21.28 -1.46
N ASN A 55 7.47 21.16 -0.15
CA ASN A 55 8.48 20.65 0.78
C ASN A 55 8.07 19.30 1.39
N TYR A 56 6.99 18.69 0.92
CA TYR A 56 6.46 17.46 1.47
C TYR A 56 7.36 16.28 1.13
N ASN A 57 7.88 15.62 2.16
CA ASN A 57 8.61 14.35 2.02
C ASN A 57 7.62 13.21 2.31
N PRO A 58 7.21 12.42 1.30
CA PRO A 58 6.32 11.30 1.52
C PRO A 58 7.03 10.21 2.30
N THR A 59 6.32 9.56 3.20
CA THR A 59 6.82 8.34 3.84
C THR A 59 6.81 7.20 2.82
N VAL A 60 7.97 6.60 2.58
CA VAL A 60 8.12 5.45 1.67
C VAL A 60 8.66 4.26 2.45
N VAL A 61 7.83 3.22 2.54
CA VAL A 61 8.19 1.95 3.19
C VAL A 61 8.39 0.89 2.10
N LEU A 62 9.63 0.41 1.97
CA LEU A 62 9.98 -0.69 1.08
C LEU A 62 9.98 -2.00 1.87
N LEU A 63 9.21 -2.97 1.37
CA LEU A 63 9.11 -4.30 1.94
C LEU A 63 9.88 -5.34 1.11
N ASP A 64 10.24 -6.47 1.72
CA ASP A 64 10.70 -7.66 1.02
C ASP A 64 9.54 -8.60 0.62
N ASP A 65 9.88 -9.74 0.01
CA ASP A 65 8.87 -10.73 -0.41
C ASP A 65 8.15 -11.41 0.78
N GLY A 66 8.67 -11.25 2.00
CA GLY A 66 8.04 -11.68 3.25
C GLY A 66 7.31 -10.56 4.00
N ASN A 67 7.08 -9.41 3.34
CA ASN A 67 6.49 -8.20 3.90
C ASN A 67 7.25 -7.63 5.12
N LEU A 68 8.55 -7.94 5.27
CA LEU A 68 9.41 -7.29 6.25
C LEU A 68 9.91 -5.95 5.71
N ILE A 69 10.04 -4.97 6.60
CA ILE A 69 10.57 -3.65 6.25
C ILE A 69 12.06 -3.78 5.93
N LYS A 70 12.43 -3.50 4.67
CA LYS A 70 13.82 -3.38 4.22
C LYS A 70 14.36 -1.96 4.42
N ARG A 71 13.51 -0.96 4.16
CA ARG A 71 13.85 0.46 4.29
C ARG A 71 12.58 1.25 4.57
N ALA A 72 12.67 2.20 5.49
CA ALA A 72 11.68 3.24 5.68
C ALA A 72 12.40 4.59 5.59
N ALA A 73 11.85 5.51 4.80
CA ALA A 73 12.33 6.88 4.64
C ALA A 73 11.14 7.84 4.69
#